data_AF-A0A8X6VG10-F1
#
_entry.id   AF-A0A8X6VG10-F1
#
_cell.length_a   1.000
_cell.length_b   1.000
_cell.length_c   1.000
_cell.angle_alpha   90.00
_cell.angle_beta   90.00
_cell.angle_gamma   90.00
#
_symmetry.space_group_name_H-M   'P 1'
#
loop_
_entity.id
_entity.type
_entity.pdbx_description
1 polymer ?
#
loop_
_entity_poly.entity_id
_entity_poly.type
_entity_poly.pdbx_seq_one_letter_code
_entity_poly.pdbx_strand_id
1 'polypeptide(L)'
;MPLMSSKTFNEIKCYINSAYSLASQTVLNYVHNSVQNAYRKLDQNGSNTITDIAVSFDGTWLTRGHTSQIGIGCVVDTLTGYVIDYEIMSKYCPTCISAKNELGETTAEYDVWYSGHKNSCLINHVGTSEQWK
;
A
#
# COMPACT_ATOMS: atom_id res chain seq x y z
N MET A 1 -5.81 11.55 -30.05
CA MET A 1 -5.12 10.33 -29.56
C MET A 1 -6.13 9.22 -29.54
N PRO A 2 -5.93 8.09 -30.25
CA PRO A 2 -6.84 6.97 -30.16
C PRO A 2 -6.87 6.47 -28.72
N LEU A 3 -8.08 6.27 -28.17
CA LEU A 3 -8.25 5.73 -26.83
C LEU A 3 -7.67 4.32 -26.81
N MET A 4 -6.78 4.05 -25.86
CA MET A 4 -6.24 2.71 -25.64
C MET A 4 -7.37 1.75 -25.26
N SER A 5 -7.38 0.55 -25.85
CA SER A 5 -8.39 -0.47 -25.50
C SER A 5 -8.25 -0.89 -24.03
N SER A 6 -9.38 -1.22 -23.38
CA SER A 6 -9.37 -1.69 -21.98
C SER A 6 -8.51 -2.94 -21.78
N LYS A 7 -8.45 -3.82 -22.79
CA LYS A 7 -7.59 -5.02 -22.77
C LYS A 7 -6.11 -4.63 -22.69
N THR A 8 -5.66 -3.77 -23.61
CA THR A 8 -4.27 -3.29 -23.64
C THR A 8 -3.91 -2.53 -22.37
N PHE A 9 -4.83 -1.69 -21.86
CA PHE A 9 -4.63 -0.98 -20.59
C PHE A 9 -4.40 -1.95 -19.43
N ASN A 10 -5.24 -2.98 -19.31
CA ASN A 10 -5.13 -3.97 -18.24
C ASN A 10 -3.85 -4.80 -18.34
N GLU A 11 -3.43 -5.19 -19.54
CA GLU A 11 -2.18 -5.90 -19.77
C GLU A 11 -0.97 -5.08 -19.31
N ILE A 12 -0.91 -3.79 -19.72
CA ILE A 12 0.16 -2.88 -19.29
C ILE A 12 0.12 -2.66 -17.78
N LYS A 13 -1.06 -2.47 -17.20
CA LYS A 13 -1.23 -2.31 -15.75
C LYS A 13 -0.68 -3.52 -14.99
N CYS A 14 -1.03 -4.73 -15.40
CA CYS A 14 -0.53 -5.96 -14.78
C CYS A 14 0.99 -6.09 -14.92
N TYR A 15 1.55 -5.75 -16.08
CA TYR A 15 2.99 -5.76 -16.32
C TYR A 15 3.72 -4.79 -15.39
N ILE A 16 3.27 -3.53 -15.33
CA ILE A 16 3.86 -2.50 -14.46
C ILE A 16 3.77 -2.90 -13.00
N ASN A 17 2.60 -3.39 -12.56
CA ASN A 17 2.41 -3.82 -11.18
C ASN A 17 3.37 -4.97 -10.81
N SER A 18 3.52 -5.95 -11.70
CA SER A 18 4.44 -7.08 -11.48
C SER A 18 5.90 -6.63 -11.42
N ALA A 19 6.31 -5.73 -12.31
CA ALA A 19 7.65 -5.18 -12.31
C ALA A 19 7.93 -4.36 -11.03
N TYR A 20 6.96 -3.57 -10.59
CA TYR A 20 7.03 -2.80 -9.34
C TYR A 20 7.15 -3.72 -8.12
N SER A 21 6.33 -4.77 -8.03
CA SER A 21 6.40 -5.76 -6.95
C SER A 21 7.78 -6.42 -6.88
N LEU A 22 8.34 -6.82 -8.03
CA LEU A 22 9.66 -7.43 -8.08
C LEU A 22 10.78 -6.46 -7.66
N ALA A 23 10.72 -5.22 -8.14
CA ALA A 23 11.70 -4.20 -7.77
C ALA A 23 11.64 -3.88 -6.27
N SER A 24 10.43 -3.73 -5.74
CA SER A 24 10.20 -3.45 -4.31
C SER A 24 10.72 -4.59 -3.44
N GLN A 25 10.43 -5.84 -3.80
CA GLN A 25 10.94 -7.00 -3.06
C GLN A 25 12.46 -7.12 -3.12
N THR A 26 13.07 -6.78 -4.26
CA THR A 26 14.54 -6.75 -4.39
C THR A 26 15.16 -5.74 -3.43
N VAL A 27 14.59 -4.53 -3.36
CA VAL A 27 15.04 -3.48 -2.44
C VAL A 27 14.83 -3.90 -0.98
N LEU A 28 13.66 -4.44 -0.64
CA LEU A 28 13.38 -4.92 0.71
C LEU A 28 14.34 -6.02 1.15
N ASN A 29 14.63 -7.00 0.28
CA ASN A 29 15.60 -8.05 0.58
C ASN A 29 17.00 -7.47 0.83
N TYR A 30 17.43 -6.47 0.06
CA TYR A 30 18.69 -5.78 0.30
C TYR A 30 18.70 -5.05 1.66
N VAL A 31 17.61 -4.35 1.98
CA VAL A 31 17.45 -3.65 3.25
C VAL A 31 17.47 -4.63 4.42
N HIS A 32 16.70 -5.72 4.35
CA HIS A 32 16.66 -6.75 5.40
C HIS A 32 18.05 -7.31 5.69
N ASN A 33 18.82 -7.62 4.65
CA ASN A 33 20.20 -8.09 4.81
C ASN A 33 21.10 -7.02 5.46
N SER A 34 20.94 -5.76 5.07
CA SER A 34 21.70 -4.63 5.63
C SER A 34 21.40 -4.42 7.12
N VAL A 35 20.12 -4.46 7.50
CA VAL A 35 19.65 -4.36 8.89
C VAL A 35 20.17 -5.53 9.71
N GLN A 36 19.97 -6.77 9.25
CA GLN A 36 20.47 -7.97 9.94
C GLN A 36 21.99 -7.91 10.17
N ASN A 37 22.76 -7.44 9.18
CA ASN A 37 24.19 -7.29 9.31
C ASN A 37 24.60 -6.19 10.30
N ALA A 38 23.82 -5.11 10.42
CA ALA A 38 24.05 -4.06 11.41
C ALA A 38 23.88 -4.60 12.84
N TYR A 39 22.76 -5.29 13.11
CA TYR A 39 22.52 -5.89 14.43
C TYR A 39 23.53 -7.00 14.79
N ARG A 40 23.90 -7.86 13.83
CA ARG A 40 24.94 -8.88 14.03
C ARG A 40 26.29 -8.29 14.44
N LYS A 41 26.63 -7.07 14.00
CA LYS A 41 27.86 -6.39 14.40
C LYS A 41 27.78 -5.83 15.82
N LEU A 42 26.60 -5.44 16.29
CA LEU A 42 26.38 -4.97 17.66
C LEU A 42 26.39 -6.13 18.68
N ASP A 43 25.78 -7.27 18.30
CA ASP A 43 25.65 -8.45 19.18
C ASP A 43 26.97 -9.19 19.44
N GLN A 44 28.06 -8.87 18.73
CA GLN A 44 29.41 -9.42 19.04
C GLN A 44 29.88 -9.09 20.46
N ASN A 45 29.23 -8.12 21.13
CA ASN A 45 29.48 -7.76 22.52
C ASN A 45 28.61 -8.54 23.54
N GLY A 46 27.79 -9.51 23.12
CA GLY A 46 27.11 -10.46 24.01
C GLY A 46 25.87 -9.94 24.75
N SER A 47 25.34 -8.76 24.40
CA SER A 47 24.04 -8.31 24.90
C SER A 47 22.93 -8.74 23.96
N ASN A 48 21.85 -9.33 24.48
CA ASN A 48 20.63 -9.57 23.72
C ASN A 48 19.99 -8.20 23.41
N THR A 49 20.33 -7.61 22.26
CA THR A 49 19.92 -6.24 21.93
C THR A 49 18.42 -6.20 21.60
N ILE A 50 17.69 -5.32 22.28
CA ILE A 50 16.29 -5.03 21.93
C ILE A 50 16.32 -4.22 20.64
N THR A 51 15.59 -4.67 19.62
CA THR A 51 15.44 -3.98 18.34
C THR A 51 14.34 -2.92 18.46
N ASP A 52 14.72 -1.65 18.41
CA ASP A 52 13.79 -0.54 18.41
C ASP A 52 13.27 -0.29 16.98
N ILE A 53 11.95 -0.32 16.82
CA ILE A 53 11.26 -0.10 15.55
C ILE A 53 10.36 1.13 15.67
N ALA A 54 10.46 2.02 14.69
CA ALA A 54 9.54 3.14 14.52
C ALA A 54 8.51 2.81 13.44
N VAL A 55 7.28 3.30 13.61
CA VAL A 55 6.25 3.22 12.58
C VAL A 55 5.82 4.63 12.23
N SER A 56 5.81 4.94 10.94
CA SER A 56 5.40 6.24 10.41
C SER A 56 4.28 6.06 9.41
N PHE A 57 3.27 6.94 9.46
CA PHE A 57 2.17 6.96 8.50
C PHE A 57 2.15 8.31 7.80
N ASP A 58 2.01 8.29 6.47
CA ASP A 58 1.85 9.50 5.67
C ASP A 58 0.72 9.34 4.64
N GLY A 59 0.10 10.46 4.27
CA GLY A 59 -0.90 10.53 3.22
C GLY A 59 -0.27 10.98 1.90
N THR A 60 -0.67 10.38 0.79
CA THR A 60 -0.25 10.91 -0.52
C THR A 60 -0.96 12.24 -0.79
N TRP A 61 -0.19 13.26 -1.19
CA TRP A 61 -0.71 14.59 -1.51
C TRP A 61 -1.23 14.65 -2.95
N LEU A 62 -2.22 13.81 -3.28
CA LEU A 62 -2.72 13.70 -4.65
C LEU A 62 -3.41 14.99 -5.13
N THR A 63 -4.09 15.72 -4.23
CA THR A 63 -4.71 17.03 -4.49
C THR A 63 -4.56 17.95 -3.27
N ARG A 64 -4.18 19.22 -3.51
CA ARG A 64 -3.99 20.23 -2.46
C ARG A 64 -5.36 20.56 -1.82
N GLY A 65 -5.48 20.41 -0.51
CA GLY A 65 -6.68 20.80 0.25
C GLY A 65 -7.75 19.71 0.45
N HIS A 66 -7.50 18.46 0.04
CA HIS A 66 -8.42 17.35 0.26
C HIS A 66 -7.83 16.23 1.13
N THR A 67 -8.69 15.47 1.81
CA THR A 67 -8.33 14.26 2.55
C THR A 67 -7.69 13.26 1.60
N SER A 68 -6.47 12.82 1.90
CA SER A 68 -5.78 11.82 1.08
C SER A 68 -6.60 10.53 0.99
N GLN A 69 -6.76 10.02 -0.22
CA GLN A 69 -7.43 8.75 -0.50
C GLN A 69 -6.49 7.55 -0.46
N ILE A 70 -5.18 7.80 -0.45
CA ILE A 70 -4.14 6.79 -0.44
C ILE A 70 -3.12 7.18 0.64
N GLY A 71 -3.03 6.38 1.69
CA GLY A 71 -2.00 6.48 2.72
C GLY A 71 -0.93 5.41 2.55
N ILE A 72 0.21 5.65 3.20
CA ILE A 72 1.29 4.68 3.32
C ILE A 72 1.70 4.59 4.79
N GLY A 73 1.79 3.36 5.29
CA GLY A 73 2.45 3.05 6.56
C GLY A 73 3.83 2.48 6.27
N CYS A 74 4.84 2.95 6.97
CA CYS A 74 6.22 2.48 6.85
C CYS A 74 6.71 2.02 8.22
N VAL A 75 7.27 0.81 8.28
CA VAL A 75 7.99 0.28 9.44
C VAL A 75 9.47 0.57 9.22
N VAL A 76 10.07 1.31 10.14
CA VAL A 76 11.43 1.83 10.05
C VAL A 76 12.27 1.27 11.18
N ASP A 77 13.39 0.65 10.84
CA ASP A 77 14.40 0.27 11.81
C ASP A 77 15.11 1.53 12.33
N THR A 78 15.12 1.73 13.63
CA THR A 78 15.67 2.97 14.22
C THR A 78 17.20 3.02 14.19
N LEU A 79 17.87 1.86 14.17
CA LEU A 79 19.32 1.76 14.14
C LEU A 79 19.88 2.22 12.79
N THR A 80 19.36 1.66 11.70
CA THR A 80 19.84 1.94 10.33
C THR A 80 19.08 3.09 9.66
N GLY A 81 17.89 3.40 10.14
CA GLY A 81 16.97 4.34 9.49
C GLY A 81 16.30 3.78 8.23
N TYR A 82 16.43 2.48 7.94
CA TYR A 82 15.83 1.88 6.75
C TYR A 82 14.37 1.47 6.96
N VAL A 83 13.57 1.61 5.90
CA VAL A 83 12.21 1.07 5.84
C VAL A 83 12.29 -0.42 5.60
N ILE A 84 11.93 -1.22 6.61
CA ILE A 84 11.97 -2.69 6.55
C ILE A 84 10.67 -3.28 6.02
N ASP A 85 9.55 -2.56 6.13
CA ASP A 85 8.28 -2.97 5.60
C ASP A 85 7.38 -1.77 5.33
N TYR A 86 6.38 -1.93 4.46
CA TYR A 86 5.40 -0.90 4.18
C TYR A 86 4.05 -1.48 3.81
N GLU A 87 2.99 -0.73 4.08
CA GLU A 87 1.62 -1.07 3.68
C GLU A 87 0.97 0.14 2.99
N ILE A 88 0.36 -0.11 1.83
CA ILE A 88 -0.40 0.91 1.10
C ILE A 88 -1.86 0.80 1.52
N MET A 89 -2.41 1.90 2.02
CA MET A 89 -3.79 1.97 2.49
C MET A 89 -4.60 2.83 1.51
N SER A 90 -5.73 2.32 1.04
CA SER A 90 -6.56 3.00 0.05
C SER A 90 -8.02 3.02 0.47
N LYS A 91 -8.65 4.19 0.30
CA LYS A 91 -10.09 4.43 0.40
C LYS A 91 -10.76 4.53 -0.96
N TYR A 92 -9.98 4.35 -2.03
CA TYR A 92 -10.39 4.62 -3.39
C TYR A 92 -10.32 3.36 -4.25
N CYS A 93 -11.42 3.06 -4.92
CA CYS A 93 -11.47 2.09 -5.99
C CYS A 93 -12.26 2.69 -7.17
N PRO A 94 -11.64 2.88 -8.35
CA PRO A 94 -12.33 3.38 -9.54
C PRO A 94 -13.56 2.53 -9.89
N THR A 95 -13.43 1.21 -9.80
CA THR A 95 -14.50 0.28 -10.17
C THR A 95 -15.69 0.39 -9.22
N CYS A 96 -15.46 0.56 -7.91
CA CYS A 96 -16.54 0.85 -6.97
C CYS A 96 -17.25 2.17 -7.29
N ILE A 97 -16.51 3.21 -7.66
CA ILE A 97 -17.10 4.53 -7.97
C ILE A 97 -17.97 4.44 -9.24
N SER A 98 -17.47 3.79 -10.29
CA SER A 98 -18.25 3.54 -11.51
C SER A 98 -19.51 2.74 -11.20
N ALA A 99 -19.39 1.64 -10.45
CA ALA A 99 -20.54 0.80 -10.10
C ALA A 99 -21.58 1.54 -9.24
N LYS A 100 -21.14 2.38 -8.29
CA LYS A 100 -22.06 3.23 -7.50
C LYS A 100 -22.83 4.20 -8.39
N ASN A 101 -22.17 4.79 -9.39
CA ASN A 101 -22.82 5.72 -10.32
C ASN A 101 -23.77 5.01 -11.30
N GLU A 102 -23.45 3.78 -11.71
CA GLU A 102 -24.23 3.02 -12.70
C GLU A 102 -25.39 2.23 -12.09
N LEU A 103 -25.18 1.59 -10.94
CA LEU A 103 -26.15 0.71 -10.28
C LEU A 103 -26.92 1.38 -9.14
N GLY A 104 -26.37 2.47 -8.57
CA GLY A 104 -26.87 3.10 -7.35
C GLY A 104 -26.40 2.39 -6.09
N GLU A 105 -25.74 3.10 -5.18
CA GLU A 105 -25.11 2.49 -3.97
C GLU A 105 -26.07 1.75 -3.04
N THR A 106 -27.36 2.12 -3.01
CA THR A 106 -28.37 1.55 -2.11
C THR A 106 -29.23 0.48 -2.76
N THR A 107 -28.86 -0.01 -3.95
CA THR A 107 -29.67 -0.99 -4.71
C THR A 107 -29.21 -2.42 -4.45
N ALA A 108 -30.14 -3.37 -4.57
CA ALA A 108 -29.82 -4.79 -4.44
C ALA A 108 -28.84 -5.25 -5.54
N GLU A 109 -28.90 -4.62 -6.72
CA GLU A 109 -27.98 -4.82 -7.83
C GLU A 109 -26.53 -4.49 -7.44
N TYR A 110 -26.32 -3.39 -6.70
CA TYR A 110 -25.00 -3.04 -6.19
C TYR A 110 -24.48 -4.06 -5.17
N ASP A 111 -25.32 -4.54 -4.26
CA ASP A 111 -24.92 -5.52 -3.25
C ASP A 111 -24.46 -6.86 -3.86
N VAL A 112 -25.20 -7.33 -4.88
CA VAL A 112 -24.84 -8.53 -5.64
C VAL A 112 -23.51 -8.32 -6.37
N TRP A 113 -23.35 -7.18 -7.05
CA TRP A 113 -22.11 -6.83 -7.74
C TRP A 113 -20.91 -6.74 -6.78
N TYR A 114 -21.08 -6.03 -5.65
CA TYR A 114 -20.01 -5.79 -4.68
C TYR A 114 -19.53 -7.11 -4.05
N SER A 115 -20.44 -8.06 -3.80
CA SER A 115 -20.10 -9.38 -3.31
C SER A 115 -19.12 -10.13 -4.24
N GLY A 116 -19.29 -9.98 -5.56
CA GLY A 116 -18.34 -10.52 -6.54
C GLY A 116 -17.04 -9.71 -6.66
N HIS A 117 -17.11 -8.39 -6.44
CA HIS A 117 -15.95 -7.51 -6.54
C HIS A 117 -15.03 -7.54 -5.32
N LYS A 118 -15.54 -7.88 -4.13
CA LYS A 118 -14.87 -7.72 -2.82
C LYS A 118 -13.40 -8.14 -2.79
N ASN A 119 -13.05 -9.29 -3.38
CA ASN A 119 -11.68 -9.83 -3.37
C ASN A 119 -10.71 -9.07 -4.30
N SER A 120 -11.23 -8.27 -5.22
CA SER A 120 -10.49 -7.42 -6.16
C SER A 120 -10.63 -5.93 -5.84
N CYS A 121 -11.29 -5.60 -4.73
CA CYS A 121 -11.51 -4.22 -4.31
C CYS A 121 -10.17 -3.60 -3.88
N LEU A 122 -9.93 -2.38 -4.34
CA LEU A 122 -8.74 -1.61 -3.98
C LEU A 122 -8.92 -0.85 -2.66
N ILE A 123 -10.12 -0.87 -2.07
CA ILE A 123 -10.38 -0.26 -0.76
C ILE A 123 -10.01 -1.29 0.30
N ASN A 124 -8.92 -1.04 1.01
CA ASN A 124 -8.46 -1.87 2.14
C ASN A 124 -8.44 -1.11 3.46
N HIS A 125 -8.84 0.16 3.47
CA HIS A 125 -8.89 0.98 4.68
C HIS A 125 -10.21 1.75 4.79
N VAL A 126 -10.79 1.75 5.99
CA VAL A 126 -11.99 2.50 6.37
C VAL A 126 -11.62 3.34 7.59
N GLY A 127 -11.99 4.62 7.62
CA GLY A 127 -11.67 5.54 8.72
C GLY A 127 -11.15 6.90 8.25
N THR A 128 -10.66 7.74 9.16
CA THR A 128 -9.96 9.00 8.84
C THR A 128 -8.49 8.91 9.27
N SER A 129 -7.63 9.78 8.75
CA SER A 129 -6.22 9.87 9.17
C SER A 129 -6.04 10.21 10.66
N GLU A 130 -7.09 10.72 11.32
CA GLU A 130 -7.08 11.14 12.72
C GLU A 130 -7.30 10.00 13.71
N GLN A 131 -7.77 8.84 13.25
CA GLN A 131 -8.05 7.68 14.12
C GLN A 131 -6.79 6.91 14.55
N TRP A 132 -5.61 7.38 14.15
CA TRP A 132 -4.31 6.74 14.42
C TRP A 132 -3.46 7.50 15.46
N LYS A 133 -4.03 8.51 16.13
CA LYS A 133 -3.41 9.21 17.27
C LYS A 133 -3.78 8.53 18.58
#